data_AF-A0A258G9H1-F1
#
_entry.id   AF-A0A258G9H1-F1
#
_cell.length_a   1.000
_cell.length_b   1.000
_cell.length_c   1.000
_cell.angle_alpha   90.00
_cell.angle_beta   90.00
_cell.angle_gamma   90.00
#
_symmetry.space_group_name_H-M   'P 1'
#
loop_
_entity.id
_entity.type
_entity.pdbx_description
1 polymer ?
#
loop_
_entity_poly.entity_id
_entity_poly.type
_entity_poly.pdbx_seq_one_letter_code
_entity_poly.pdbx_strand_id
1 'polypeptide(L)'
;MNKLFAAALALAALFLTACGAVRTWEEVIWNAGFVDIEHVSGKEPGDNMVYMATAGQCVLRFVVTDENRLYVTAPGSQSLDSADFVGDPSLALLKSDSRFADCFVSQE
;
A
#
# COMPACT_ATOMS: atom_id res chain seq x y z
N MET A 1 -25.22 46.45 20.01
CA MET A 1 -25.08 44.99 20.20
C MET A 1 -25.79 44.36 19.01
N ASN A 2 -25.13 43.66 18.10
CA ASN A 2 -24.93 42.21 18.23
C ASN A 2 -23.70 41.76 17.42
N LYS A 3 -22.51 41.97 17.97
CA LYS A 3 -21.25 41.40 17.47
C LYS A 3 -21.13 39.88 17.74
N LEU A 4 -22.17 39.28 18.34
CA LEU A 4 -22.21 37.89 18.78
C LEU A 4 -22.59 36.89 17.67
N PHE A 5 -23.19 37.35 16.56
CA PHE A 5 -23.60 36.44 15.47
C PHE A 5 -22.49 36.11 14.47
N ALA A 6 -21.50 36.98 14.30
CA ALA A 6 -20.39 36.73 13.39
C ALA A 6 -19.36 35.74 13.95
N ALA A 7 -19.22 35.65 15.28
CA ALA A 7 -18.27 34.75 15.93
C ALA A 7 -18.74 33.29 15.97
N ALA A 8 -20.05 33.03 15.91
CA ALA A 8 -20.60 31.67 15.96
C ALA A 8 -20.43 30.91 14.64
N LEU A 9 -20.40 31.60 13.49
CA LEU A 9 -20.24 30.96 12.18
C LEU A 9 -18.79 30.56 11.89
N ALA A 10 -17.80 31.25 12.48
CA ALA A 10 -16.39 30.95 12.27
C ALA A 10 -15.90 29.73 13.06
N LEU A 11 -16.56 29.37 14.18
CA LEU A 11 -16.20 28.18 14.97
C LEU A 11 -16.77 26.87 14.42
N ALA A 12 -17.77 26.91 13.54
CA ALA A 12 -18.34 25.72 12.92
C ALA A 12 -17.52 25.18 11.73
N ALA A 13 -16.61 26.00 11.17
CA ALA A 13 -15.77 25.61 10.03
C ALA A 13 -14.49 24.86 10.42
N LEU A 14 -14.13 24.81 11.70
CA LEU A 14 -12.90 24.17 12.21
C LEU A 14 -13.06 22.68 12.55
N PHE A 15 -14.25 22.11 12.39
CA PHE A 15 -14.53 20.70 12.75
C PHE A 15 -14.70 19.75 11.55
N LEU A 16 -14.53 20.20 10.31
CA LEU A 16 -14.86 19.39 9.12
C LEU A 16 -13.66 18.79 8.37
N THR A 17 -12.42 18.96 8.80
CA THR A 17 -11.24 18.41 8.07
C THR A 17 -10.58 17.22 8.75
N ALA A 18 -11.07 16.78 9.92
CA ALA A 18 -10.64 15.53 10.54
C ALA A 18 -11.53 14.35 10.11
N CYS A 19 -11.84 14.25 8.82
CA CYS A 19 -12.18 12.96 8.24
C CYS A 19 -10.85 12.19 8.22
N GLY A 20 -10.60 11.38 9.24
CA GLY A 20 -9.38 10.58 9.33
C GLY A 20 -9.22 9.81 8.03
N ALA A 21 -8.24 10.19 7.22
CA ALA A 21 -8.00 9.55 5.94
C ALA A 21 -7.75 8.07 6.24
N VAL A 22 -8.71 7.24 5.83
CA VAL A 22 -8.51 5.79 5.79
C VAL A 22 -7.37 5.59 4.80
N ARG A 23 -6.18 5.24 5.29
CA ARG A 23 -5.03 4.98 4.41
C ARG A 23 -5.42 3.85 3.47
N THR A 24 -5.33 4.12 2.17
CA THR A 24 -5.57 3.08 1.17
C THR A 24 -4.36 2.16 1.10
N TRP A 25 -4.56 0.92 0.67
CA TRP A 25 -3.42 0.02 0.45
C TRP A 25 -2.47 0.51 -0.63
N GLU A 26 -2.97 1.26 -1.62
CA GLU A 26 -2.14 1.98 -2.57
C GLU A 26 -1.19 2.97 -1.87
N GLU A 27 -1.68 3.74 -0.90
CA GLU A 27 -0.84 4.64 -0.12
C GLU A 27 0.19 3.88 0.73
N VAL A 28 -0.18 2.73 1.29
CA VAL A 28 0.75 1.86 2.04
C VAL A 28 1.86 1.33 1.13
N ILE A 29 1.50 0.80 -0.05
CA ILE A 29 2.44 0.28 -1.04
C ILE A 29 3.36 1.41 -1.57
N TRP A 30 2.79 2.58 -1.82
CA TRP A 30 3.56 3.77 -2.24
C TRP A 30 4.59 4.18 -1.18
N ASN A 31 4.14 4.30 0.07
CA ASN A 31 5.00 4.68 1.19
C ASN A 31 6.08 3.63 1.51
N ALA A 32 5.85 2.37 1.11
CA ALA A 32 6.85 1.30 1.19
C ALA A 32 7.94 1.39 0.11
N GLY A 33 7.80 2.32 -0.84
CA GLY A 33 8.80 2.64 -1.87
C GLY A 33 8.54 2.01 -3.24
N PHE A 34 7.34 1.47 -3.48
CA PHE A 34 6.94 0.93 -4.78
C PHE A 34 6.17 1.96 -5.61
N VAL A 35 6.21 1.80 -6.93
CA VAL A 35 5.61 2.74 -7.89
C VAL A 35 4.76 1.99 -8.92
N ASP A 36 4.08 2.71 -9.81
CA ASP A 36 3.21 2.15 -10.85
C ASP A 36 2.17 1.14 -10.29
N ILE A 37 1.48 1.56 -9.23
CA ILE A 37 0.57 0.69 -8.47
C ILE A 37 -0.76 0.55 -9.21
N GLU A 38 -1.15 -0.69 -9.47
CA GLU A 38 -2.43 -1.03 -10.09
C GLU A 38 -3.21 -2.01 -9.21
N HIS A 39 -4.48 -1.69 -8.92
CA HIS A 39 -5.41 -2.61 -8.27
C HIS A 39 -5.96 -3.62 -9.30
N VAL A 40 -5.73 -4.91 -9.07
CA VAL A 40 -6.11 -5.98 -10.01
C VAL A 40 -7.40 -6.69 -9.61
N SER A 41 -7.56 -7.03 -8.33
CA SER A 41 -8.72 -7.80 -7.86
C SER A 41 -8.96 -7.67 -6.35
N GLY A 42 -10.10 -8.21 -5.90
CA GLY A 42 -10.59 -8.11 -4.52
C GLY A 42 -11.30 -6.78 -4.32
N LYS A 43 -12.63 -6.82 -4.37
CA LYS A 43 -13.51 -5.66 -4.14
C LYS A 43 -14.49 -5.90 -3.00
N GLU A 44 -14.72 -7.15 -2.63
CA GLU A 44 -15.68 -7.54 -1.61
C GLU A 44 -15.00 -7.84 -0.27
N PRO A 45 -15.69 -7.62 0.86
CA PRO A 45 -15.18 -8.00 2.17
C PRO A 45 -14.92 -9.51 2.25
N GLY A 46 -13.71 -9.91 2.65
CA GLY A 46 -13.28 -11.32 2.71
C GLY A 46 -12.52 -11.80 1.48
N ASP A 47 -12.48 -11.00 0.40
CA ASP A 47 -11.55 -11.23 -0.70
C ASP A 47 -10.15 -10.74 -0.33
N ASN A 48 -9.15 -11.48 -0.79
CA ASN A 48 -7.79 -10.94 -0.85
C ASN A 48 -7.75 -9.83 -1.90
N MET A 49 -7.27 -8.64 -1.51
CA MET A 49 -7.01 -7.58 -2.48
C MET A 49 -5.65 -7.82 -3.13
N VAL A 50 -5.59 -7.68 -4.45
CA VAL A 50 -4.37 -7.93 -5.22
C VAL A 50 -3.97 -6.64 -5.93
N TYR A 51 -2.72 -6.24 -5.73
CA TYR A 51 -2.10 -5.12 -6.41
C TYR A 51 -0.89 -5.58 -7.21
N MET A 52 -0.58 -4.89 -8.28
CA MET A 52 0.70 -4.99 -8.99
C MET A 52 1.45 -3.69 -8.78
N ALA A 53 2.75 -3.74 -8.51
CA ALA A 53 3.57 -2.54 -8.42
C ALA A 53 5.01 -2.83 -8.85
N THR A 54 5.69 -1.79 -9.33
CA THR A 54 7.07 -1.86 -9.80
C THR A 54 8.05 -1.80 -8.63
N ALA A 55 9.02 -2.70 -8.64
CA ALA A 55 10.20 -2.70 -7.78
C ALA A 55 11.45 -2.91 -8.64
N GLY A 56 12.18 -1.82 -8.91
CA GLY A 56 13.29 -1.83 -9.86
C GLY A 56 12.83 -2.22 -11.27
N GLN A 57 13.35 -3.32 -11.81
CA GLN A 57 12.95 -3.81 -13.14
C GLN A 57 11.83 -4.87 -13.10
N CYS A 58 11.36 -5.24 -11.91
CA CYS A 58 10.28 -6.21 -11.75
C CYS A 58 8.93 -5.52 -11.55
N VAL A 59 7.87 -6.14 -12.05
CA VAL A 59 6.50 -5.91 -11.58
C VAL A 59 6.16 -7.03 -10.60
N LEU A 60 5.87 -6.67 -9.36
CA LEU A 60 5.61 -7.60 -8.28
C LEU A 60 4.13 -7.65 -7.92
N ARG A 61 3.67 -8.83 -7.50
CA ARG A 61 2.31 -9.05 -7.03
C ARG A 61 2.26 -8.86 -5.52
N PHE A 62 1.43 -7.93 -5.08
CA PHE A 62 1.11 -7.66 -3.69
C PHE A 62 -0.27 -8.21 -3.36
N VAL A 63 -0.40 -8.82 -2.19
CA VAL A 63 -1.65 -9.41 -1.70
C VAL A 63 -1.93 -8.86 -0.32
N VAL A 64 -3.11 -8.27 -0.16
CA VAL A 64 -3.66 -7.93 1.14
C VAL A 64 -4.63 -9.02 1.53
N THR A 65 -4.42 -9.61 2.70
CA THR A 65 -5.32 -10.63 3.25
C THR A 65 -6.54 -10.01 3.93
N ASP A 66 -7.55 -10.83 4.18
CA ASP A 66 -8.69 -10.50 5.04
C ASP A 66 -8.29 -10.08 6.47
N GLU A 67 -7.15 -10.57 6.97
CA GLU A 67 -6.50 -10.13 8.22
C GLU A 67 -5.84 -8.74 8.13
N ASN A 68 -6.01 -8.03 7.01
CA ASN A 68 -5.48 -6.69 6.77
C ASN A 68 -3.94 -6.64 6.85
N ARG A 69 -3.28 -7.64 6.25
CA ARG A 69 -1.81 -7.73 6.15
C ARG A 69 -1.36 -7.74 4.70
N LEU A 70 -0.30 -6.99 4.42
CA LEU A 70 0.30 -6.90 3.08
C LEU A 70 1.43 -7.92 2.93
N TYR A 71 1.38 -8.66 1.83
CA TYR A 71 2.43 -9.56 1.41
C TYR A 71 2.85 -9.26 -0.03
N VAL A 72 4.07 -9.63 -0.40
CA VAL A 72 4.54 -9.62 -1.79
C VAL A 72 5.09 -10.98 -2.16
N THR A 73 4.79 -11.43 -3.37
CA THR A 73 5.29 -12.69 -3.92
C THR A 73 6.64 -12.46 -4.60
N ALA A 74 7.60 -13.37 -4.38
CA ALA A 74 8.87 -13.34 -5.10
C ALA A 74 8.68 -13.51 -6.63
N PRO A 75 9.50 -12.86 -7.47
CA PRO A 75 9.46 -13.03 -8.91
C PRO A 75 9.53 -14.49 -9.33
N GLY A 76 8.71 -14.88 -10.31
CA GLY A 76 8.70 -16.25 -10.85
C GLY A 76 8.08 -17.31 -9.94
N SER A 77 7.67 -16.97 -8.71
CA SER A 77 6.85 -17.90 -7.92
C SER A 77 5.47 -18.05 -8.53
N GLN A 78 5.14 -19.29 -8.89
CA GLN A 78 3.80 -19.72 -9.28
C GLN A 78 3.09 -20.45 -8.12
N SER A 79 3.75 -20.58 -6.97
CA SER A 79 3.19 -21.27 -5.81
C SER A 79 2.38 -20.30 -4.96
N LEU A 80 1.29 -20.82 -4.38
CA LEU A 80 0.56 -20.16 -3.30
C LEU A 80 1.15 -20.53 -1.92
N ASP A 81 2.28 -21.23 -1.88
CA ASP A 81 2.97 -21.56 -0.63
C ASP A 81 3.46 -20.31 0.10
N SER A 82 3.22 -20.28 1.40
CA SER A 82 3.56 -19.15 2.28
C SER A 82 5.05 -18.80 2.30
N ALA A 83 5.92 -19.76 1.94
CA ALA A 83 7.37 -19.56 1.90
C ALA A 83 7.82 -18.55 0.83
N ASP A 84 7.01 -18.33 -0.21
CA ASP A 84 7.33 -17.41 -1.31
C ASP A 84 6.85 -15.98 -1.06
N PHE A 85 6.18 -15.75 0.06
CA PHE A 85 5.69 -14.43 0.45
C PHE A 85 6.65 -13.73 1.42
N VAL A 86 6.82 -12.43 1.22
CA VAL A 86 7.40 -11.52 2.22
C VAL A 86 6.25 -10.72 2.82
N GLY A 87 6.10 -10.78 4.14
CA GLY A 87 5.13 -9.95 4.88
C GLY A 87 5.68 -8.56 5.16
N ASP A 88 4.77 -7.59 5.21
CA ASP A 88 5.06 -6.17 5.49
C ASP A 88 6.21 -5.62 4.63
N PRO A 89 6.12 -5.74 3.29
CA PRO A 89 7.23 -5.47 2.39
C PRO A 89 7.60 -3.99 2.36
N SER A 90 8.90 -3.73 2.20
CA SER A 90 9.45 -2.42 1.85
C SER A 90 10.55 -2.58 0.81
N LEU A 91 10.80 -1.53 0.03
CA LEU A 91 11.84 -1.55 -1.00
C LEU A 91 13.22 -1.90 -0.40
N ALA A 92 13.53 -1.39 0.79
CA ALA A 92 14.78 -1.68 1.49
C ALA A 92 14.90 -3.16 1.89
N LEU A 93 13.79 -3.76 2.35
CA LEU A 93 13.74 -5.18 2.69
C LEU A 93 13.97 -6.04 1.44
N LEU A 94 13.29 -5.75 0.33
CA LEU A 94 13.41 -6.54 -0.90
C LEU A 94 14.79 -6.39 -1.54
N LYS A 95 15.43 -5.22 -1.47
CA LYS A 95 16.83 -5.06 -1.90
C LYS A 95 17.81 -5.95 -1.14
N SER A 96 17.48 -6.34 0.08
CA SER A 96 18.31 -7.20 0.94
C SER A 96 17.91 -8.68 0.87
N ASP A 97 16.80 -9.01 0.22
CA ASP A 97 16.30 -10.37 0.06
C ASP A 97 16.79 -10.94 -1.28
N SER A 98 17.57 -12.03 -1.21
CA SER A 98 18.21 -12.64 -2.39
C SER A 98 17.21 -13.13 -3.43
N ARG A 99 15.95 -13.39 -3.05
CA ARG A 99 14.89 -13.81 -3.99
C ARG A 99 14.48 -12.70 -4.94
N PHE A 100 14.77 -11.45 -4.59
CA PHE A 100 14.46 -10.27 -5.39
C PHE A 100 15.71 -9.65 -6.01
N ALA A 101 16.88 -10.27 -5.87
CA ALA A 101 18.15 -9.72 -6.35
C ALA A 101 18.06 -9.30 -7.83
N ASP A 102 17.47 -10.16 -8.67
CA ASP A 102 17.28 -9.92 -10.10
C ASP A 102 16.44 -8.68 -10.40
N CYS A 103 15.60 -8.20 -9.48
CA CYS A 103 14.83 -6.97 -9.65
C CYS A 103 15.69 -5.70 -9.57
N PHE A 104 16.92 -5.80 -9.04
CA PHE A 104 17.76 -4.64 -8.71
C PHE A 104 19.15 -4.67 -9.36
N VAL A 105 19.50 -5.69 -10.14
CA VAL A 105 20.83 -5.87 -10.78
C VAL A 105 21.27 -4.69 -11.66
N SER A 106 20.32 -3.93 -12.21
CA SER A 106 20.57 -2.79 -13.09
C SER A 106 20.53 -1.42 -12.40
N GLN A 107 20.49 -1.36 -11.06
CA GLN A 107 20.42 -0.11 -10.30
C GLN A 107 21.71 0.27 -9.54
N GLU A 108 22.85 -0.31 -9.91
CA GLU A 108 24.20 0.11 -9.45
C GLU A 108 24.88 1.09 -10.40
#